data_AF-A0A5C5XQK3-F1
#
_entry.id   AF-A0A5C5XQK3-F1
#
_cell.length_a   1.000
_cell.length_b   1.000
_cell.length_c   1.000
_cell.angle_alpha   90.00
_cell.angle_beta   90.00
_cell.angle_gamma   90.00
#
_symmetry.space_group_name_H-M   'P 1'
#
loop_
_entity.id
_entity.type
_entity.pdbx_description
1 polymer ?
#
loop_
_entity_poly.entity_id
_entity_poly.type
_entity_poly.pdbx_seq_one_letter_code
_entity_poly.pdbx_strand_id
1 'polypeptide(L)'
;MKTPTTFTTFFLMATVLVIAGCSDKSSTDTATSGPPNTVDAHAGHAHPSEGPHHGDLIELGNEEYHAEILHDEDAGTITIYVLNGAATEQVSIDATEVTINAKHDGKPEQFTLAASPDTNDPQGKSSRFISNDAELAHRLDEEGAEPKLVLSINGKSYRGTISHDHDHDGHDH
;
A
#
# COMPACT_ATOMS: atom_id res chain seq x y z
N MET A 1 12.61 44.38 -32.73
CA MET A 1 11.29 43.75 -32.45
C MET A 1 11.25 43.53 -30.94
N LYS A 2 10.65 44.38 -30.06
CA LYS A 2 9.22 44.62 -29.73
C LYS A 2 8.46 43.28 -29.57
N THR A 3 8.00 42.78 -28.40
CA THR A 3 7.68 43.32 -27.05
C THR A 3 7.58 42.18 -26.01
N PRO A 4 7.68 42.44 -24.68
CA PRO A 4 7.32 41.51 -23.60
C PRO A 4 5.86 41.70 -23.13
N THR A 5 5.24 40.71 -22.50
CA THR A 5 3.94 40.91 -21.82
C THR A 5 3.85 40.09 -20.53
N THR A 6 3.93 40.83 -19.43
CA THR A 6 3.67 40.40 -18.05
C THR A 6 2.17 40.50 -17.79
N PHE A 7 1.57 39.53 -17.09
CA PHE A 7 0.24 39.70 -16.49
C PHE A 7 0.29 39.38 -15.00
N THR A 8 0.28 40.45 -14.21
CA THR A 8 0.01 40.44 -12.78
C THR A 8 -1.49 40.67 -12.61
N THR A 9 -2.18 39.85 -11.82
CA THR A 9 -3.53 40.18 -11.36
C THR A 9 -3.67 39.83 -9.88
N PHE A 10 -3.62 40.89 -9.08
CA PHE A 10 -3.95 40.96 -7.67
C PHE A 10 -5.48 41.08 -7.59
N PHE A 11 -6.17 40.15 -6.93
CA PHE A 11 -7.57 40.35 -6.54
C PHE A 11 -7.70 40.15 -5.03
N LEU A 12 -8.56 40.99 -4.48
CA LEU A 12 -8.57 41.56 -3.14
C LEU A 12 -9.83 41.07 -2.41
N MET A 13 -9.74 40.94 -1.07
CA MET A 13 -10.86 41.03 -0.09
C MET A 13 -11.92 39.89 -0.14
N ALA A 14 -12.60 39.48 0.94
CA ALA A 14 -12.53 39.66 2.39
C ALA A 14 -13.61 38.74 3.01
N THR A 15 -13.37 38.16 4.20
CA THR A 15 -14.30 38.01 5.37
C THR A 15 -15.76 37.50 5.19
N VAL A 16 -16.44 36.73 6.06
CA VAL A 16 -16.29 36.15 7.43
C VAL A 16 -17.39 35.04 7.60
N LEU A 17 -17.31 34.28 8.71
CA LEU A 17 -18.41 33.89 9.64
C LEU A 17 -19.12 32.51 9.52
N VAL A 18 -18.59 31.57 10.31
CA VAL A 18 -19.18 30.65 11.32
C VAL A 18 -20.69 30.33 11.27
N ILE A 19 -21.00 29.01 11.31
CA ILE A 19 -22.07 28.48 12.17
C ILE A 19 -21.69 27.10 12.70
N ALA A 20 -21.73 26.98 14.03
CA ALA A 20 -21.61 25.75 14.80
C ALA A 20 -22.90 24.93 14.71
N GLY A 21 -22.79 23.61 14.65
CA GLY A 21 -23.93 22.69 14.71
C GLY A 21 -23.60 21.50 15.61
N CYS A 22 -23.97 21.60 16.90
CA CYS A 22 -24.18 20.45 17.76
C CYS A 22 -25.67 20.14 17.78
N SER A 23 -26.03 18.86 17.69
CA SER A 23 -27.31 18.36 18.15
C SER A 23 -27.14 16.92 18.61
N ASP A 24 -26.88 16.78 19.92
CA ASP A 24 -27.16 15.57 20.68
C ASP A 24 -28.67 15.37 20.76
N LYS A 25 -29.13 14.16 20.42
CA LYS A 25 -30.43 13.67 20.86
C LYS A 25 -30.36 12.19 21.19
N SER A 26 -30.17 11.91 22.48
CA SER A 26 -30.53 10.64 23.11
C SER A 26 -32.01 10.32 22.89
N SER A 27 -32.30 9.05 22.64
CA SER A 27 -33.59 8.42 22.94
C SER A 27 -33.34 6.98 23.37
N THR A 28 -33.37 6.83 24.70
CA THR A 28 -34.02 5.79 25.50
C THR A 28 -34.14 4.36 24.98
N ASP A 29 -33.44 3.48 25.72
CA ASP A 29 -33.79 2.13 26.20
C ASP A 29 -34.74 1.26 25.36
N THR A 30 -34.19 0.13 24.91
CA THR A 30 -34.89 -1.15 24.92
C THR A 30 -33.97 -2.20 25.52
N ALA A 31 -34.34 -2.67 26.72
CA ALA A 31 -33.74 -3.84 27.32
C ALA A 31 -34.09 -5.09 26.50
N THR A 32 -33.09 -5.79 25.99
CA THR A 32 -33.18 -7.21 25.61
C THR A 32 -31.79 -7.81 25.63
N SER A 33 -31.60 -8.74 26.57
CA SER A 33 -30.66 -9.87 26.58
C SER A 33 -29.16 -9.58 26.47
N GLY A 34 -28.39 -10.18 27.39
CA GLY A 34 -26.95 -9.96 27.59
C GLY A 34 -26.10 -10.14 26.33
N PRO A 35 -24.84 -9.66 26.36
CA PRO A 35 -23.97 -9.67 25.20
C PRO A 35 -23.83 -11.11 24.69
N PRO A 36 -24.20 -11.40 23.43
CA PRO A 36 -23.67 -12.59 22.79
C PRO A 36 -22.15 -12.45 22.83
N ASN A 37 -21.48 -13.53 23.24
CA ASN A 37 -20.04 -13.67 23.12
C ASN A 37 -19.59 -13.05 21.80
N THR A 38 -18.59 -12.18 21.86
CA THR A 38 -17.83 -11.74 20.70
C THR A 38 -17.26 -12.99 20.05
N VAL A 39 -18.04 -13.59 19.14
CA VAL A 39 -17.48 -14.44 18.12
C VAL A 39 -16.55 -13.53 17.34
N ASP A 40 -15.26 -13.83 17.43
CA ASP A 40 -14.25 -13.35 16.51
C ASP A 40 -14.86 -13.28 15.12
N ALA A 41 -15.03 -12.07 14.60
CA ALA A 41 -15.48 -11.83 13.24
C ALA A 41 -14.33 -12.05 12.24
N HIS A 42 -13.40 -12.95 12.54
CA HIS A 42 -12.60 -13.63 11.53
C HIS A 42 -13.42 -14.82 11.02
N ALA A 43 -14.55 -14.52 10.37
CA ALA A 43 -15.13 -15.47 9.45
C ALA A 43 -14.05 -15.72 8.39
N GLY A 44 -13.37 -16.86 8.48
CA GLY A 44 -12.21 -17.19 7.65
C GLY A 44 -12.54 -17.06 6.17
N HIS A 45 -12.15 -15.93 5.59
CA HIS A 45 -12.07 -15.78 4.15
C HIS A 45 -10.75 -16.42 3.75
N ALA A 46 -10.84 -17.59 3.12
CA ALA A 46 -9.66 -18.24 2.56
C ALA A 46 -9.21 -17.41 1.35
N HIS A 47 -8.21 -16.57 1.55
CA HIS A 47 -7.46 -15.95 0.46
C HIS A 47 -6.34 -16.89 0.00
N PRO A 48 -5.85 -16.76 -1.25
CA PRO A 48 -4.65 -17.46 -1.70
C PRO A 48 -3.46 -17.21 -0.75
N SER A 49 -2.55 -18.18 -0.63
CA SER A 49 -1.28 -18.00 0.08
C SER A 49 -0.25 -17.20 -0.74
N GLU A 50 -0.42 -17.18 -2.06
CA GLU A 50 0.44 -16.48 -3.02
C GLU A 50 -0.40 -15.68 -4.01
N GLY A 51 0.20 -14.67 -4.64
CA GLY A 51 -0.48 -13.89 -5.67
C GLY A 51 -0.50 -14.57 -7.05
N PRO A 52 -1.17 -13.94 -8.04
CA PRO A 52 -1.31 -14.49 -9.39
C PRO A 52 0.00 -14.69 -10.16
N HIS A 53 1.10 -14.09 -9.69
CA HIS A 53 2.42 -14.19 -10.28
C HIS A 53 3.38 -15.04 -9.40
N HIS A 54 2.84 -15.78 -8.42
CA HIS A 54 3.57 -16.65 -7.50
C HIS A 54 4.55 -15.91 -6.57
N GLY A 55 4.26 -14.65 -6.26
CA GLY A 55 4.95 -13.88 -5.23
C GLY A 55 4.19 -13.85 -3.90
N ASP A 56 4.85 -13.30 -2.88
CA ASP A 56 4.29 -13.16 -1.53
C ASP A 56 3.26 -12.05 -1.47
N LEU A 57 2.19 -12.27 -0.72
CA LEU A 57 1.12 -11.30 -0.53
C LEU A 57 1.42 -10.31 0.59
N ILE A 58 1.09 -9.05 0.33
CA ILE A 58 1.17 -7.92 1.25
C ILE A 58 -0.24 -7.39 1.45
N GLU A 59 -0.81 -7.57 2.63
CA GLU A 59 -2.13 -7.04 2.96
C GLU A 59 -2.12 -5.51 3.09
N LEU A 60 -3.13 -4.85 2.51
CA LEU A 60 -3.26 -3.39 2.53
C LEU A 60 -4.64 -2.96 3.03
N GLY A 61 -4.64 -2.31 4.20
CA GLY A 61 -5.84 -1.64 4.71
C GLY A 61 -6.96 -2.60 5.11
N ASN A 62 -6.64 -3.69 5.80
CA ASN A 62 -7.59 -4.72 6.24
C ASN A 62 -8.28 -5.39 5.04
N GLU A 63 -7.46 -5.97 4.15
CA GLU A 63 -7.89 -6.68 2.92
C GLU A 63 -8.66 -5.82 1.91
N GLU A 64 -8.63 -4.49 2.02
CA GLU A 64 -9.24 -3.61 1.00
C GLU A 64 -8.51 -3.78 -0.35
N TYR A 65 -7.21 -3.99 -0.27
CA TYR A 65 -6.33 -4.33 -1.38
C TYR A 65 -5.26 -5.30 -0.89
N HIS A 66 -4.57 -5.91 -1.85
CA HIS A 66 -3.31 -6.60 -1.62
C HIS A 66 -2.25 -6.00 -2.54
N ALA A 67 -0.99 -6.21 -2.20
CA ALA A 67 0.08 -6.18 -3.18
C ALA A 67 0.72 -7.56 -3.21
N GLU A 68 1.43 -7.85 -4.29
CA GLU A 68 2.23 -9.05 -4.45
C GLU A 68 3.67 -8.63 -4.74
N ILE A 69 4.62 -9.18 -3.99
CA ILE A 69 6.05 -8.94 -4.17
C ILE A 69 6.73 -10.15 -4.80
N LEU A 70 7.51 -9.89 -5.84
CA LEU A 70 8.42 -10.87 -6.43
C LEU A 70 9.84 -10.38 -6.23
N HIS A 71 10.66 -11.27 -5.67
CA HIS A 71 12.10 -11.11 -5.60
C HIS A 71 12.75 -12.05 -6.63
N ASP A 72 13.20 -11.50 -7.75
CA ASP A 72 13.97 -12.24 -8.76
C ASP A 72 15.47 -12.00 -8.51
N GLU A 73 16.10 -12.95 -7.79
CA GLU A 73 17.52 -12.89 -7.44
C GLU A 73 18.43 -12.95 -8.68
N ASP A 74 18.05 -13.75 -9.68
CA ASP A 74 18.82 -13.94 -10.92
C ASP A 74 18.83 -12.65 -11.75
N ALA A 75 17.70 -11.96 -11.83
CA ALA A 75 17.56 -10.68 -12.54
C ALA A 75 17.91 -9.47 -11.67
N GLY A 76 18.11 -9.63 -10.35
CA GLY A 76 18.29 -8.53 -9.41
C GLY A 76 17.14 -7.54 -9.46
N THR A 77 15.90 -8.04 -9.48
CA THR A 77 14.69 -7.23 -9.70
C THR A 77 13.66 -7.48 -8.61
N ILE A 78 13.19 -6.40 -7.99
CA ILE A 78 12.02 -6.41 -7.12
C ILE A 78 10.82 -5.89 -7.92
N THR A 79 9.76 -6.69 -7.98
CA THR A 79 8.50 -6.30 -8.62
C THR A 79 7.38 -6.27 -7.59
N ILE A 80 6.58 -5.20 -7.62
CA ILE A 80 5.33 -5.08 -6.87
C ILE A 80 4.18 -5.04 -7.87
N TYR A 81 3.20 -5.93 -7.70
CA TYR A 81 1.89 -5.83 -8.34
C TYR A 81 0.86 -5.35 -7.31
N VAL A 82 0.01 -4.40 -7.69
CA VAL A 82 -1.13 -3.97 -6.86
C VAL A 82 -2.33 -4.80 -7.25
N LEU A 83 -3.00 -5.40 -6.27
CA LEU A 83 -4.10 -6.35 -6.45
C LEU A 83 -5.38 -5.89 -5.74
N ASN A 84 -6.51 -6.48 -6.14
CA ASN A 84 -7.80 -6.29 -5.48
C ASN A 84 -7.82 -6.91 -4.07
N GLY A 85 -8.91 -6.67 -3.32
CA GLY A 85 -9.08 -7.23 -1.97
C GLY A 85 -9.17 -8.75 -1.89
N ALA A 86 -9.29 -9.46 -3.02
CA ALA A 86 -9.25 -10.93 -3.06
C ALA A 86 -7.87 -11.48 -3.45
N ALA A 87 -6.89 -10.60 -3.71
CA ALA A 87 -5.56 -10.95 -4.21
C ALA A 87 -5.56 -11.75 -5.54
N THR A 88 -6.54 -11.53 -6.41
CA THR A 88 -6.70 -12.32 -7.65
C THR A 88 -6.53 -11.52 -8.94
N GLU A 89 -6.73 -10.21 -8.89
CA GLU A 89 -6.70 -9.35 -10.09
C GLU A 89 -5.89 -8.09 -9.83
N GLN A 90 -5.14 -7.65 -10.84
CA GLN A 90 -4.35 -6.43 -10.80
C GLN A 90 -5.25 -5.17 -10.79
N VAL A 91 -4.82 -4.15 -10.05
CA VAL A 91 -5.49 -2.86 -9.90
C VAL A 91 -4.53 -1.73 -10.28
N SER A 92 -4.77 -1.05 -11.39
CA SER A 92 -3.94 0.08 -11.81
C SER A 92 -4.21 1.34 -10.97
N ILE A 93 -3.14 1.93 -10.44
CA ILE A 93 -3.20 3.14 -9.60
C ILE A 93 -2.57 4.35 -10.30
N ASP A 94 -3.00 5.54 -9.89
CA ASP A 94 -2.43 6.82 -10.35
C ASP A 94 -1.21 7.16 -9.48
N ALA A 95 -0.12 6.41 -9.68
CA ALA A 95 1.16 6.61 -9.01
C ALA A 95 2.30 6.38 -10.00
N THR A 96 3.29 7.27 -9.96
CA THR A 96 4.53 7.12 -10.76
C THR A 96 5.57 6.25 -10.05
N GLU A 97 5.41 6.04 -8.75
CA GLU A 97 6.29 5.25 -7.91
C GLU A 97 5.57 4.77 -6.63
N VAL A 98 6.13 3.73 -6.02
CA VAL A 98 5.81 3.28 -4.66
C VAL A 98 7.11 3.14 -3.86
N THR A 99 7.02 3.04 -2.53
CA THR A 99 8.22 2.94 -1.70
C THR A 99 8.21 1.72 -0.79
N ILE A 100 9.38 1.15 -0.57
CA ILE A 100 9.62 0.17 0.49
C ILE A 100 10.51 0.85 1.53
N ASN A 101 10.07 0.85 2.78
CA ASN A 101 10.88 1.29 3.90
C ASN A 101 11.43 0.07 4.62
N ALA A 102 12.71 0.05 4.91
CA ALA A 102 13.37 -0.99 5.69
C ALA A 102 14.20 -0.36 6.80
N LYS A 103 14.74 -1.20 7.67
CA LYS A 103 15.72 -0.85 8.69
C LYS A 103 17.05 -1.49 8.33
N HIS A 104 18.13 -0.80 8.66
CA HIS A 104 19.47 -1.34 8.66
C HIS A 104 20.22 -0.78 9.85
N ASP A 105 20.76 -1.64 10.71
CA ASP A 105 21.37 -1.25 11.99
C ASP A 105 20.47 -0.31 12.83
N GLY A 106 19.16 -0.55 12.80
CA GLY A 106 18.15 0.25 13.50
C GLY A 106 17.88 1.63 12.87
N LYS A 107 18.48 1.96 11.73
CA LYS A 107 18.23 3.21 10.99
C LYS A 107 17.26 2.97 9.84
N PRO A 108 16.32 3.90 9.58
CA PRO A 108 15.41 3.76 8.46
C PRO A 108 16.12 4.02 7.13
N GLU A 109 15.85 3.16 6.15
CA GLU A 109 16.21 3.30 4.74
C GLU A 109 14.92 3.27 3.90
N GLN A 110 14.90 4.01 2.79
CA GLN A 110 13.75 4.08 1.89
C GLN A 110 14.18 3.84 0.45
N PHE A 111 13.51 2.91 -0.20
CA PHE A 111 13.75 2.51 -1.58
C PHE A 111 12.53 2.85 -2.42
N THR A 112 12.75 3.20 -3.68
CA THR A 112 11.70 3.59 -4.63
C THR A 112 11.58 2.55 -5.72
N LEU A 113 10.35 2.16 -6.05
CA LEU A 113 10.03 1.32 -7.20
C LEU A 113 9.25 2.17 -8.20
N ALA A 114 9.76 2.28 -9.42
CA ALA A 114 9.15 3.09 -10.47
C ALA A 114 7.98 2.35 -11.11
N ALA A 115 6.96 3.09 -11.53
CA ALA A 115 5.86 2.56 -12.32
C ALA A 115 6.38 1.91 -13.60
N SER A 116 5.94 0.68 -13.85
CA SER A 116 6.21 -0.08 -15.07
C SER A 116 4.90 -0.69 -15.57
N PRO A 117 4.01 0.14 -16.17
CA PRO A 117 2.64 -0.27 -16.50
C PRO A 117 2.60 -1.56 -17.30
N ASP A 118 1.63 -2.41 -16.99
CA ASP A 118 1.35 -3.60 -17.78
C ASP A 118 0.51 -3.24 -19.02
N THR A 119 0.39 -4.17 -19.95
CA THR A 119 -0.25 -3.94 -21.26
C THR A 119 -1.70 -3.48 -21.16
N ASN A 120 -2.40 -3.89 -20.10
CA ASN A 120 -3.81 -3.57 -19.88
C ASN A 120 -4.03 -2.33 -18.99
N ASP A 121 -2.97 -1.69 -18.51
CA ASP A 121 -3.10 -0.52 -17.66
C ASP A 121 -3.61 0.70 -18.45
N PRO A 122 -4.56 1.47 -17.89
CA PRO A 122 -4.96 2.74 -18.47
C PRO A 122 -3.78 3.72 -18.55
N GLN A 123 -3.79 4.58 -19.58
CA GLN A 123 -2.76 5.60 -19.74
C GLN A 123 -2.62 6.46 -18.47
N GLY A 124 -1.37 6.61 -18.01
CA GLY A 124 -1.04 7.39 -16.81
C GLY A 124 -1.23 6.63 -15.50
N LYS A 125 -1.63 5.35 -15.55
CA LYS A 125 -1.73 4.47 -14.38
C LYS A 125 -0.79 3.28 -14.51
N SER A 126 -0.53 2.63 -13.39
CA SER A 126 0.28 1.42 -13.32
C SER A 126 -0.28 0.47 -12.27
N SER A 127 -0.39 -0.81 -12.60
CA SER A 127 -0.60 -1.90 -11.63
C SER A 127 0.72 -2.49 -11.15
N ARG A 128 1.82 -2.28 -11.89
CA ARG A 128 3.14 -2.87 -11.62
C ARG A 128 4.20 -1.81 -11.34
N PHE A 129 5.08 -2.09 -10.39
CA PHE A 129 6.19 -1.23 -10.00
C PHE A 129 7.47 -2.05 -9.87
N ILE A 130 8.61 -1.51 -10.31
CA ILE A 130 9.87 -2.26 -10.39
C ILE A 130 11.01 -1.45 -9.78
N SER A 131 11.90 -2.13 -9.05
CA SER A 131 13.22 -1.62 -8.69
C SER A 131 14.31 -2.64 -9.03
N ASN A 132 15.47 -2.13 -9.45
CA ASN A 132 16.71 -2.88 -9.64
C ASN A 132 17.78 -2.44 -8.62
N ASP A 133 17.34 -1.88 -7.49
CA ASP A 133 18.22 -1.48 -6.41
C ASP A 133 18.74 -2.72 -5.69
N ALA A 134 20.04 -2.97 -5.82
CA ALA A 134 20.69 -4.12 -5.21
C ALA A 134 20.73 -4.03 -3.67
N GLU A 135 20.72 -2.82 -3.10
CA GLU A 135 20.63 -2.67 -1.65
C GLU A 135 19.24 -3.07 -1.17
N LEU A 136 18.17 -2.67 -1.88
CA LEU A 136 16.81 -3.13 -1.56
C LEU A 136 16.71 -4.66 -1.56
N ALA A 137 17.21 -5.31 -2.62
CA ALA A 137 17.21 -6.77 -2.73
C ALA A 137 17.89 -7.41 -1.50
N HIS A 138 19.07 -6.92 -1.14
CA HIS A 138 19.78 -7.40 0.04
C HIS A 138 19.04 -7.11 1.36
N ARG A 139 18.37 -5.95 1.49
CA ARG A 139 17.61 -5.60 2.69
C ARG A 139 16.40 -6.46 2.90
N LEU A 140 15.76 -6.94 1.85
CA LEU A 140 14.64 -7.85 2.00
C LEU A 140 15.14 -9.12 2.71
N ASP A 141 16.24 -9.71 2.29
CA ASP A 141 16.76 -10.95 2.90
C ASP A 141 17.42 -10.75 4.28
N GLU A 142 17.55 -9.51 4.76
CA GLU A 142 18.22 -9.17 6.02
C GLU A 142 17.28 -9.35 7.22
N GLU A 143 17.69 -10.19 8.18
CA GLU A 143 16.98 -10.32 9.44
C GLU A 143 16.84 -8.96 10.16
N GLY A 144 15.62 -8.64 10.58
CA GLY A 144 15.35 -7.39 11.31
C GLY A 144 15.20 -6.16 10.42
N ALA A 145 15.20 -6.30 9.09
CA ALA A 145 14.93 -5.19 8.18
C ALA A 145 13.50 -4.65 8.29
N GLU A 146 12.54 -5.44 8.79
CA GLU A 146 11.13 -5.06 8.95
C GLU A 146 10.54 -4.31 7.73
N PRO A 147 10.66 -4.83 6.50
CA PRO A 147 10.31 -4.11 5.30
C PRO A 147 8.81 -3.79 5.24
N LYS A 148 8.47 -2.57 4.81
CA LYS A 148 7.10 -2.08 4.68
C LYS A 148 6.89 -1.37 3.36
N LEU A 149 5.96 -1.89 2.57
CA LEU A 149 5.45 -1.24 1.38
C LEU A 149 4.57 -0.05 1.76
N VAL A 150 4.73 1.06 1.03
CA VAL A 150 3.92 2.27 1.15
C VAL A 150 3.52 2.73 -0.25
N LEU A 151 2.22 2.95 -0.44
CA LEU A 151 1.67 3.44 -1.70
C LEU A 151 0.36 4.21 -1.46
N SER A 152 -0.15 4.87 -2.49
CA SER A 152 -1.45 5.55 -2.44
C SER A 152 -2.38 5.02 -3.52
N ILE A 153 -3.61 4.66 -3.13
CA ILE A 153 -4.69 4.23 -4.02
C ILE A 153 -5.82 5.24 -3.89
N ASN A 154 -6.21 5.87 -5.00
CA ASN A 154 -7.29 6.88 -5.03
C ASN A 154 -7.12 8.00 -3.97
N GLY A 155 -5.87 8.43 -3.73
CA GLY A 155 -5.55 9.48 -2.76
C GLY A 155 -5.52 9.04 -1.29
N LYS A 156 -5.83 7.77 -0.98
CA LYS A 156 -5.66 7.17 0.35
C LYS A 156 -4.33 6.44 0.42
N SER A 157 -3.54 6.70 1.47
CA SER A 157 -2.28 6.01 1.71
C SER A 157 -2.50 4.67 2.39
N TYR A 158 -1.77 3.66 1.93
CA TYR A 158 -1.75 2.31 2.48
C TYR A 158 -0.33 1.95 2.91
N ARG A 159 -0.24 1.04 3.88
CA ARG A 159 1.01 0.43 4.33
C ARG A 159 0.77 -1.05 4.54
N GLY A 160 1.70 -1.88 4.09
CA GLY A 160 1.69 -3.32 4.31
C GLY A 160 3.06 -3.81 4.73
N THR A 161 3.10 -4.81 5.60
CA THR A 161 4.34 -5.49 6.00
C THR A 161 4.71 -6.49 4.93
N ILE A 162 5.99 -6.53 4.56
CA ILE A 162 6.54 -7.60 3.72
C ILE A 162 7.09 -8.65 4.69
N SER A 163 6.48 -9.82 4.69
CA SER A 163 6.91 -10.95 5.53
C SER A 163 8.06 -11.68 4.85
N HIS A 164 9.01 -12.16 5.64
CA HIS A 164 10.04 -13.08 5.21
C HIS A 164 9.79 -14.40 5.94
N ASP A 165 9.17 -15.37 5.24
CA ASP A 165 9.04 -16.71 5.77
C ASP A 165 10.38 -17.43 5.61
N HIS A 166 11.22 -17.33 6.64
CA HIS A 166 12.40 -18.18 6.80
C HIS A 166 11.97 -19.56 7.30
N ASP A 167 11.18 -20.28 6.52
CA ASP A 167 11.00 -21.71 6.76
C ASP A 167 12.30 -22.42 6.35
N HIS A 168 13.25 -22.39 7.28
CA HIS A 168 14.32 -23.36 7.35
C HIS A 168 13.68 -24.73 7.62
N ASP A 169 13.25 -25.42 6.56
CA ASP A 169 13.10 -26.88 6.59
C ASP A 169 14.50 -27.53 6.64
N GLY A 170 15.18 -27.28 7.76
CA GLY A 170 16.32 -28.04 8.23
C GLY A 170 15.82 -29.40 8.67
N HIS A 171 15.61 -30.30 7.71
CA HIS A 171 15.64 -31.72 8.01
C HIS A 171 17.09 -32.13 8.27
N ASP A 172 17.44 -32.11 9.56
CA ASP A 172 18.58 -32.83 10.11
C ASP A 172 18.46 -34.31 9.69
N HIS A 173 19.42 -34.80 8.91
CA HIS A 173 19.56 -36.20 8.49
C HIS A 173 20.92 -36.75 8.88
#